data_AF-K2R0N0-F1
#
_entry.id   AF-K2R0N0-F1
#
_cell.length_a   1.000
_cell.length_b   1.000
_cell.length_c   1.000
_cell.angle_alpha   90.00
_cell.angle_beta   90.00
_cell.angle_gamma   90.00
#
_symmetry.space_group_name_H-M   'P 1'
#
loop_
_entity.id
_entity.type
_entity.pdbx_description
1 polymer ?
#
loop_
_entity_poly.entity_id
_entity_poly.type
_entity_poly.pdbx_seq_one_letter_code
_entity_poly.pdbx_strand_id
1 'polypeptide(L)'
;MLHSLFIPSLFQELITLWSLAAFSFFIQTTYGIQLLYNSSVPTTLSNACSEALLSNVACDPVVKNLRPNFFYTPETLARICTSDCKSALSDYQSLVQGACGEEILPGSFDLNVSALMIPGTYQYLFESTCLQDDGRYCNNVAAIAAAFEDPGNSMFNYLDTIPSDTTQPSECDACFVKSLKLEAGSPYFDGPVIASLSLYESMTSSCSVTGQPLTTTTLGFYTQCIKSQEPTVTPTPCAGTTYAIQPADDCYSISTAQGIGTAWLLSDNDLPAWCAEFPTSGDLCLTNTCNVVTVQGDDTCKSIAKAANITEAQLHAWNPIINYGCYNLEKMNGTQLCVSAPGMNFVPPPTTDLAPITPTSAAPVPTDAAPDTKTCGRWYDVQPGDYCNLLTLKFGISLDDFIFLNPTINTNCTNLLADVSYCVQAVGDSKQQHSPAHSNTR
;
A
#
# COMPACT_ATOMS: atom_id res chain seq x y z
N MET A 1 -73.37 57.16 19.35
CA MET A 1 -72.47 58.00 20.17
C MET A 1 -71.76 57.05 21.12
N LEU A 2 -70.57 56.57 20.78
CA LEU A 2 -69.23 57.15 21.04
C LEU A 2 -68.74 56.93 22.49
N HIS A 3 -67.57 56.29 22.57
CA HIS A 3 -66.59 56.17 23.67
C HIS A 3 -66.89 55.15 24.79
N SER A 4 -65.93 54.48 25.43
CA SER A 4 -64.56 54.00 25.16
C SER A 4 -63.98 53.62 26.53
N LEU A 5 -63.26 52.49 26.60
CA LEU A 5 -62.17 52.15 27.54
C LEU A 5 -62.52 51.85 29.03
N PHE A 6 -62.25 50.63 29.49
CA PHE A 6 -61.00 50.25 30.22
C PHE A 6 -61.08 48.78 30.73
N ILE A 7 -60.01 48.01 30.43
CA ILE A 7 -59.58 46.69 30.98
C ILE A 7 -58.71 47.01 32.22
N PRO A 8 -58.51 46.21 33.32
CA PRO A 8 -58.26 44.76 33.42
C PRO A 8 -59.03 44.07 34.60
N SER A 9 -58.97 42.77 34.92
CA SER A 9 -57.85 41.83 34.98
C SER A 9 -58.34 40.40 35.31
N LEU A 10 -57.58 39.40 34.84
CA LEU A 10 -57.54 38.00 35.29
C LEU A 10 -58.79 37.13 35.06
N PHE A 11 -58.70 36.22 34.09
CA PHE A 11 -58.80 34.76 34.26
C PHE A 11 -59.01 34.13 32.87
N GLN A 12 -57.93 34.04 32.09
CA GLN A 12 -57.88 33.28 30.84
C GLN A 12 -56.84 32.16 31.01
N GLU A 13 -57.12 31.22 31.91
CA GLU A 13 -56.50 29.90 31.93
C GLU A 13 -57.65 28.91 31.82
N LEU A 14 -57.79 28.21 30.68
CA LEU A 14 -58.42 26.89 30.56
C LEU A 14 -58.69 26.43 29.11
N ILE A 15 -58.04 26.93 28.05
CA ILE A 15 -58.22 26.31 26.71
C ILE A 15 -56.93 26.39 25.87
N THR A 16 -55.89 25.63 26.22
CA THR A 16 -54.82 25.22 25.28
C THR A 16 -54.17 23.94 25.78
N LEU A 17 -54.81 22.78 25.56
CA LEU A 17 -54.25 21.46 25.89
C LEU A 17 -54.54 20.44 24.78
N TRP A 18 -54.44 20.81 23.50
CA TRP A 18 -54.51 19.86 22.38
C TRP A 18 -53.64 20.32 21.20
N SER A 19 -52.33 20.42 21.40
CA SER A 19 -51.34 20.45 20.31
C SER A 19 -49.92 20.27 20.85
N LEU A 20 -49.63 19.08 21.39
CA LEU A 20 -48.25 18.58 21.47
C LEU A 20 -48.13 17.44 20.47
N ALA A 21 -47.79 17.81 19.23
CA ALA A 21 -47.19 16.88 18.30
C ALA A 21 -45.91 16.36 18.94
N ALA A 22 -45.82 15.04 19.11
CA ALA A 22 -44.60 14.36 19.51
C ALA A 22 -43.55 14.53 18.41
N PHE A 23 -42.83 15.66 18.42
CA PHE A 23 -41.51 15.74 17.83
C PHE A 23 -40.61 14.86 18.69
N SER A 24 -40.50 13.59 18.30
CA SER A 24 -39.42 12.73 18.76
C SER A 24 -38.14 13.34 18.21
N PHE A 25 -37.51 14.23 18.98
CA PHE A 25 -36.09 14.53 18.83
C PHE A 25 -35.37 13.21 19.12
N PHE A 26 -35.05 12.45 18.07
CA PHE A 26 -33.94 11.52 18.16
C PHE A 26 -32.72 12.38 18.45
N ILE A 27 -32.35 12.47 19.73
CA ILE A 27 -31.04 12.96 20.13
C ILE A 27 -30.06 11.92 19.61
N GLN A 28 -29.60 12.08 18.36
CA GLN A 28 -28.40 11.40 17.90
C GLN A 28 -27.26 11.99 18.74
N THR A 29 -26.82 11.24 19.74
CA THR A 29 -25.58 11.51 20.43
C THR A 29 -24.48 11.43 19.38
N THR A 30 -23.97 12.58 18.95
CA THR A 30 -22.82 12.64 18.04
C THR A 30 -21.59 12.22 18.84
N TYR A 31 -21.20 10.95 18.66
CA TYR A 31 -19.97 10.44 19.22
C TYR A 31 -18.80 11.11 18.49
N GLY A 32 -18.04 11.96 19.19
CA GLY A 32 -16.78 12.48 18.68
C GLY A 32 -15.75 11.36 18.65
N ILE A 33 -15.06 11.19 17.53
CA ILE A 33 -14.02 10.18 17.34
C ILE A 33 -12.65 10.84 17.33
N GLN A 34 -11.68 10.18 17.96
CA GLN A 34 -10.28 10.56 17.83
C GLN A 34 -9.70 9.85 16.60
N LEU A 35 -9.20 10.62 15.64
CA LEU A 35 -8.58 10.09 14.41
C LEU A 35 -7.10 9.70 14.63
N LEU A 36 -6.46 10.33 15.61
CA LEU A 36 -5.07 10.07 15.98
C LEU A 36 -4.97 9.88 17.49
N TYR A 37 -3.95 9.14 17.92
CA TYR A 37 -3.66 8.96 19.34
C TYR A 37 -2.38 9.70 19.70
N ASN A 38 -2.21 10.05 20.99
CA ASN A 38 -1.03 10.78 21.46
C ASN A 38 0.29 10.05 21.12
N SER A 39 0.28 8.72 21.11
CA SER A 39 1.43 7.89 20.74
C SER A 39 1.78 7.96 19.24
N SER A 40 0.90 8.50 18.40
CA SER A 40 1.06 8.59 16.96
C SER A 40 1.49 9.97 16.48
N VAL A 41 1.48 10.99 17.34
CA VAL A 41 1.85 12.37 16.99
C VAL A 41 3.32 12.60 17.32
N PRO A 42 4.17 12.99 16.35
CA PRO A 42 5.58 13.24 16.58
C PRO A 42 5.81 14.36 17.60
N THR A 43 6.81 14.19 18.46
CA THR A 43 7.23 15.22 19.43
C THR A 43 7.90 16.43 18.78
N THR A 44 8.11 16.40 17.47
CA THR A 44 8.72 17.49 16.69
C THR A 44 7.73 18.61 16.35
N LEU A 45 6.42 18.35 16.48
CA LEU A 45 5.38 19.35 16.22
C LEU A 45 5.21 20.30 17.40
N SER A 46 4.69 21.49 17.12
CA SER A 46 4.27 22.43 18.14
C SER A 46 3.11 21.85 18.98
N ASN A 47 2.97 22.31 20.22
CA ASN A 47 1.86 21.91 21.08
C ASN A 47 0.51 22.27 20.44
N ALA A 48 0.40 23.44 19.80
CA ALA A 48 -0.82 23.88 19.13
C ALA A 48 -1.19 22.94 17.98
N CYS A 49 -0.21 22.57 17.14
CA CYS A 49 -0.43 21.62 16.05
C CYS A 49 -0.80 20.22 16.57
N SER A 50 -0.12 19.75 17.62
CA SER A 50 -0.39 18.44 18.25
C SER A 50 -1.81 18.38 18.84
N GLU A 51 -2.24 19.43 19.55
CA GLU A 51 -3.59 19.54 20.11
C GLU A 51 -4.66 19.58 19.01
N ALA A 52 -4.41 20.31 17.92
CA ALA A 52 -5.30 20.35 16.77
C ALA A 52 -5.43 18.96 16.11
N LEU A 53 -4.32 18.25 15.88
CA LEU A 53 -4.31 16.91 15.31
C LEU A 53 -5.05 15.88 16.18
N LEU A 54 -4.98 16.01 17.51
CA LEU A 54 -5.64 15.13 18.47
C LEU A 54 -7.11 15.48 18.73
N SER A 55 -7.65 16.52 18.09
CA SER A 55 -9.03 16.97 18.28
C SER A 55 -10.06 15.92 17.84
N ASN A 56 -11.17 15.85 18.57
CA ASN A 56 -12.27 14.95 18.22
C ASN A 56 -13.02 15.45 16.99
N VAL A 57 -13.41 14.53 16.12
CA VAL A 57 -14.22 14.79 14.93
C VAL A 57 -15.60 14.17 15.11
N ALA A 58 -16.66 14.93 14.88
CA ALA A 58 -18.04 14.47 15.04
C ALA A 58 -18.49 13.58 13.86
N CYS A 59 -18.01 12.33 13.85
CA CYS A 59 -18.23 11.35 12.79
C CYS A 59 -18.45 9.95 13.34
N ASP A 60 -19.03 9.05 12.53
CA ASP A 60 -19.12 7.64 12.87
C ASP A 60 -17.72 7.02 13.05
N PRO A 61 -17.49 6.15 14.07
CA PRO A 61 -16.20 5.51 14.30
C PRO A 61 -15.62 4.70 13.15
N VAL A 62 -16.42 4.31 12.15
CA VAL A 62 -15.91 3.65 10.94
C VAL A 62 -15.14 4.62 10.04
N VAL A 63 -15.41 5.92 10.11
CA VAL A 63 -14.75 6.93 9.26
C VAL A 63 -13.23 6.94 9.44
N LYS A 64 -12.73 6.71 10.67
CA LYS A 64 -11.28 6.61 10.94
C LYS A 64 -10.61 5.39 10.30
N ASN A 65 -11.40 4.39 9.90
CA ASN A 65 -10.95 3.12 9.35
C ASN A 65 -11.23 3.01 7.85
N LEU A 66 -11.66 4.09 7.20
CA LEU A 66 -11.84 4.10 5.75
C LEU A 66 -10.51 3.79 5.06
N ARG A 67 -10.60 3.06 3.96
CA ARG A 67 -9.47 2.59 3.16
C ARG A 67 -9.72 2.91 1.69
N PRO A 68 -8.68 3.31 0.94
CA PRO A 68 -8.79 3.44 -0.49
C PRO A 68 -9.15 2.08 -1.10
N ASN A 69 -9.92 2.09 -2.18
CA ASN A 69 -10.28 0.90 -2.97
C ASN A 69 -10.95 -0.23 -2.16
N PHE A 70 -11.64 0.12 -1.06
CA PHE A 70 -12.40 -0.83 -0.25
C PHE A 70 -13.91 -0.63 -0.45
N PHE A 71 -14.65 -1.74 -0.53
CA PHE A 71 -16.10 -1.71 -0.72
C PHE A 71 -16.83 -1.82 0.62
N TYR A 72 -17.86 -0.99 0.83
CA TYR A 72 -18.65 -0.97 2.06
C TYR A 72 -20.11 -1.33 1.79
N THR A 73 -20.77 -1.95 2.77
CA THR A 73 -22.20 -2.28 2.65
C THR A 73 -23.06 -1.03 2.47
N PRO A 74 -24.19 -1.11 1.77
CA PRO A 74 -25.15 -0.01 1.66
C PRO A 74 -25.58 0.54 3.03
N GLU A 75 -25.76 -0.32 4.03
CA GLU A 75 -26.13 0.09 5.39
C GLU A 75 -25.01 0.88 6.08
N THR A 76 -23.75 0.48 5.85
CA THR A 76 -22.60 1.23 6.38
C THR A 76 -22.52 2.59 5.72
N LEU A 77 -22.63 2.65 4.38
CA LEU A 77 -22.58 3.91 3.63
C LEU A 77 -23.72 4.85 4.03
N ALA A 78 -24.95 4.35 4.15
CA ALA A 78 -26.10 5.13 4.63
C ALA A 78 -25.89 5.69 6.04
N ARG A 79 -25.17 4.95 6.89
CA ARG A 79 -24.87 5.37 8.27
C ARG A 79 -23.77 6.43 8.34
N ILE A 80 -22.68 6.26 7.58
CA ILE A 80 -21.49 7.10 7.73
C ILE A 80 -21.54 8.36 6.85
N CYS A 81 -22.20 8.31 5.70
CA CYS A 81 -22.17 9.36 4.69
C CYS A 81 -23.15 10.51 4.98
N THR A 82 -22.96 11.19 6.10
CA THR A 82 -23.80 12.33 6.54
C THR A 82 -23.17 13.67 6.20
N SER A 83 -24.01 14.68 5.99
CA SER A 83 -23.56 16.08 5.83
C SER A 83 -22.80 16.57 7.05
N ASP A 84 -23.24 16.17 8.25
CA ASP A 84 -22.63 16.59 9.52
C ASP A 84 -21.20 16.07 9.65
N CYS A 85 -20.96 14.80 9.28
CA CYS A 85 -19.61 14.25 9.28
C CYS A 85 -18.73 14.90 8.21
N LYS A 86 -19.29 15.16 7.00
CA LYS A 86 -18.57 15.91 5.96
C LYS A 86 -18.11 17.29 6.48
N SER A 87 -19.01 18.02 7.12
CA SER A 87 -18.69 19.31 7.74
C SER A 87 -17.66 19.17 8.85
N ALA A 88 -17.79 18.18 9.73
CA ALA A 88 -16.83 17.95 10.81
C ALA A 88 -15.41 17.64 10.31
N LEU A 89 -15.26 16.90 9.21
CA LEU A 89 -13.96 16.66 8.57
C LEU A 89 -13.36 17.94 7.96
N SER A 90 -14.19 18.77 7.31
CA SER A 90 -13.77 20.06 6.77
C SER A 90 -13.33 21.05 7.88
N ASP A 91 -14.06 21.05 9.00
CA ASP A 91 -13.72 21.86 10.18
C ASP A 91 -12.43 21.36 10.83
N TYR A 92 -12.23 20.04 10.92
CA TYR A 92 -10.99 19.45 11.41
C TYR A 92 -9.80 19.83 10.53
N GLN A 93 -9.93 19.76 9.20
CA GLN A 93 -8.88 20.20 8.29
C GLN A 93 -8.55 21.69 8.47
N SER A 94 -9.57 22.53 8.61
CA SER A 94 -9.39 23.98 8.82
C SER A 94 -8.73 24.30 10.16
N LEU A 95 -9.08 23.56 11.21
CA LEU A 95 -8.47 23.66 12.54
C LEU A 95 -6.98 23.30 12.49
N VAL A 96 -6.64 22.15 11.88
CA VAL A 96 -5.24 21.71 11.72
C VAL A 96 -4.47 22.69 10.84
N GLN A 97 -5.08 23.21 9.77
CA GLN A 97 -4.49 24.25 8.93
C GLN A 97 -4.13 25.51 9.71
N GLY A 98 -5.03 25.99 10.57
CA GLY A 98 -4.79 27.18 11.39
C GLY A 98 -3.73 26.98 12.45
N ALA A 99 -3.63 25.77 13.02
CA ALA A 99 -2.71 25.47 14.12
C ALA A 99 -1.31 25.04 13.67
N CYS A 100 -1.23 24.19 12.64
CA CYS A 100 0.03 23.63 12.14
C CYS A 100 0.69 24.50 11.07
N GLY A 101 -0.08 25.30 10.31
CA GLY A 101 0.48 26.09 9.22
C GLY A 101 1.29 25.25 8.23
N GLU A 102 2.61 25.49 8.19
CA GLU A 102 3.57 24.79 7.32
C GLU A 102 4.38 23.70 8.05
N GLU A 103 3.99 23.32 9.27
CA GLU A 103 4.66 22.27 10.02
C GLU A 103 4.64 20.91 9.28
N ILE A 104 5.73 20.17 9.45
CA ILE A 104 5.99 18.92 8.74
C ILE A 104 6.04 17.72 9.67
N LEU A 105 5.60 16.59 9.16
CA LEU A 105 5.76 15.27 9.75
C LEU A 105 6.99 14.61 9.12
N PRO A 106 7.88 13.99 9.93
CA PRO A 106 8.97 13.19 9.40
C PRO A 106 8.38 11.96 8.68
N GLY A 107 8.62 11.84 7.38
CA GLY A 107 8.18 10.70 6.59
C GLY A 107 9.23 9.60 6.49
N SER A 108 8.86 8.50 5.85
CA SER A 108 9.82 7.48 5.43
C SER A 108 10.67 8.01 4.27
N PHE A 109 11.90 7.52 4.10
CA PHE A 109 12.80 7.91 3.00
C PHE A 109 13.16 9.42 2.97
N ASP A 110 13.30 10.05 4.13
CA ASP A 110 13.62 11.49 4.28
C ASP A 110 12.62 12.46 3.61
N LEU A 111 11.44 11.96 3.22
CA LEU A 111 10.40 12.77 2.61
C LEU A 111 9.51 13.37 3.71
N ASN A 112 9.83 14.59 4.12
CA ASN A 112 8.97 15.35 5.02
C ASN A 112 7.66 15.71 4.31
N VAL A 113 6.55 15.50 4.99
CA VAL A 113 5.21 15.83 4.46
C VAL A 113 4.52 16.85 5.34
N SER A 114 3.64 17.66 4.77
CA SER A 114 2.86 18.61 5.55
C SER A 114 1.98 17.88 6.57
N ALA A 115 1.83 18.43 7.78
CA ALA A 115 0.87 17.92 8.77
C ALA A 115 -0.58 17.89 8.24
N LEU A 116 -0.88 18.70 7.23
CA LEU A 116 -2.18 18.78 6.55
C LEU A 116 -2.53 17.53 5.74
N MET A 117 -1.54 16.68 5.46
CA MET A 117 -1.76 15.38 4.83
C MET A 117 -2.78 14.55 5.59
N ILE A 118 -2.74 14.57 6.92
CA ILE A 118 -3.58 13.72 7.74
C ILE A 118 -5.07 14.09 7.60
N PRO A 119 -5.51 15.31 7.97
CA PRO A 119 -6.92 15.67 7.83
C PRO A 119 -7.40 15.58 6.38
N GLY A 120 -6.54 15.97 5.44
CA GLY A 120 -6.86 15.92 4.01
C GLY A 120 -7.08 14.50 3.48
N THR A 121 -6.31 13.52 3.95
CA THR A 121 -6.50 12.10 3.61
C THR A 121 -7.85 11.59 4.12
N TYR A 122 -8.22 11.91 5.36
CA TYR A 122 -9.52 11.52 5.90
C TYR A 122 -10.68 12.16 5.15
N GLN A 123 -10.57 13.45 4.80
CA GLN A 123 -11.57 14.12 3.99
C GLN A 123 -11.70 13.45 2.60
N TYR A 124 -10.60 13.19 1.92
CA TYR A 124 -10.61 12.53 0.62
C TYR A 124 -11.22 11.12 0.69
N LEU A 125 -10.82 10.30 1.67
CA LEU A 125 -11.35 8.94 1.83
C LEU A 125 -12.85 8.95 2.11
N PHE A 126 -13.32 9.92 2.88
CA PHE A 126 -14.75 10.11 3.11
C PHE A 126 -15.47 10.52 1.81
N GLU A 127 -14.95 11.52 1.10
CA GLU A 127 -15.56 12.02 -0.14
C GLU A 127 -15.62 10.95 -1.24
N SER A 128 -14.57 10.13 -1.39
CA SER A 128 -14.54 9.03 -2.36
C SER A 128 -15.47 7.89 -1.96
N THR A 129 -15.49 7.51 -0.68
CA THR A 129 -16.37 6.45 -0.17
C THR A 129 -17.84 6.85 -0.28
N CYS A 130 -18.16 8.10 0.02
CA CYS A 130 -19.52 8.63 0.07
C CYS A 130 -19.99 9.27 -1.23
N LEU A 131 -19.22 9.14 -2.31
CA LEU A 131 -19.56 9.70 -3.60
C LEU A 131 -20.87 9.09 -4.13
N GLN A 132 -21.76 9.95 -4.62
CA GLN A 132 -23.06 9.53 -5.14
C GLN A 132 -23.36 10.06 -6.54
N ASP A 133 -24.19 9.28 -7.23
CA ASP A 133 -24.82 9.63 -8.48
C ASP A 133 -26.29 9.18 -8.45
N ASP A 134 -27.23 10.12 -8.61
CA ASP A 134 -28.67 9.88 -8.57
C ASP A 134 -29.12 8.98 -7.39
N GLY A 135 -28.56 9.24 -6.20
CA GLY A 135 -28.88 8.51 -4.96
C GLY A 135 -28.22 7.14 -4.83
N ARG A 136 -27.45 6.69 -5.83
CA ARG A 136 -26.61 5.48 -5.76
C ARG A 136 -25.22 5.84 -5.23
N TYR A 137 -24.69 5.04 -4.31
CA TYR A 137 -23.29 5.16 -3.91
C TYR A 137 -22.38 4.58 -4.98
N CYS A 138 -21.42 5.37 -5.45
CA CYS A 138 -20.45 4.94 -6.45
C CYS A 138 -19.54 3.82 -5.95
N ASN A 139 -19.33 3.73 -4.63
CA ASN A 139 -18.69 2.60 -3.99
C ASN A 139 -19.45 1.27 -4.24
N ASN A 140 -20.78 1.26 -4.13
CA ASN A 140 -21.58 0.06 -4.42
C ASN A 140 -21.66 -0.23 -5.93
N VAL A 141 -21.74 0.80 -6.78
CA VAL A 141 -21.71 0.62 -8.24
C VAL A 141 -20.40 -0.04 -8.67
N ALA A 142 -19.27 0.42 -8.14
CA ALA A 142 -17.97 -0.19 -8.40
C ALA A 142 -17.87 -1.63 -7.86
N ALA A 143 -18.44 -1.90 -6.68
CA ALA A 143 -18.48 -3.26 -6.14
C ALA A 143 -19.26 -4.22 -7.06
N ILE A 144 -20.41 -3.79 -7.57
CA ILE A 144 -21.21 -4.60 -8.50
C ILE A 144 -20.44 -4.86 -9.80
N ALA A 145 -19.83 -3.82 -10.40
CA ALA A 145 -19.04 -4.00 -11.61
C ALA A 145 -17.88 -4.97 -11.41
N ALA A 146 -17.14 -4.85 -10.30
CA ALA A 146 -16.08 -5.80 -9.96
C ALA A 146 -16.60 -7.24 -9.82
N ALA A 147 -17.78 -7.43 -9.22
CA ALA A 147 -18.38 -8.76 -9.07
C ALA A 147 -18.75 -9.39 -10.42
N PHE A 148 -19.21 -8.60 -11.40
CA PHE A 148 -19.50 -9.10 -12.75
C PHE A 148 -18.23 -9.51 -13.52
N GLU A 149 -17.12 -8.80 -13.31
CA GLU A 149 -15.83 -9.11 -13.94
C GLU A 149 -15.17 -10.36 -13.32
N ASP A 150 -15.30 -10.58 -12.01
CA ASP A 150 -14.77 -11.76 -11.31
C ASP A 150 -15.81 -12.40 -10.36
N PRO A 151 -16.79 -13.16 -10.89
CA PRO A 151 -17.89 -13.74 -10.09
C PRO A 151 -17.48 -14.93 -9.21
N GLY A 152 -16.20 -15.34 -9.23
CA GLY A 152 -15.69 -16.51 -8.51
C GLY A 152 -14.83 -16.18 -7.29
N ASN A 153 -14.44 -14.93 -7.11
CA ASN A 153 -13.56 -14.48 -6.04
C ASN A 153 -14.25 -13.37 -5.24
N SER A 154 -14.77 -13.69 -4.06
CA SER A 154 -15.37 -12.69 -3.19
C SER A 154 -14.26 -11.80 -2.62
N MET A 155 -13.97 -10.71 -3.32
CA MET A 155 -13.14 -9.61 -2.80
C MET A 155 -13.94 -8.71 -1.82
N PHE A 156 -15.20 -9.05 -1.56
CA PHE A 156 -16.15 -8.25 -0.80
C PHE A 156 -16.36 -8.85 0.59
N ASN A 157 -16.51 -8.00 1.59
CA ASN A 157 -16.91 -8.42 2.94
C ASN A 157 -18.44 -8.63 3.07
N TYR A 158 -19.23 -8.42 2.00
CA TYR A 158 -20.70 -8.44 2.08
C TYR A 158 -21.46 -8.94 0.84
N LEU A 159 -20.78 -9.28 -0.25
CA LEU A 159 -21.45 -9.69 -1.49
C LEU A 159 -20.78 -10.96 -2.03
N ASP A 160 -21.30 -12.12 -1.63
CA ASP A 160 -20.75 -13.42 -2.02
C ASP A 160 -21.30 -13.94 -3.36
N THR A 161 -22.45 -13.41 -3.80
CA THR A 161 -23.09 -13.75 -5.08
C THR A 161 -23.85 -12.52 -5.60
N ILE A 162 -23.83 -12.30 -6.91
CA ILE A 162 -24.60 -11.22 -7.55
C ILE A 162 -26.10 -11.60 -7.54
N PRO A 163 -26.99 -10.78 -6.94
CA PRO A 163 -28.43 -11.02 -7.02
C PRO A 163 -28.93 -11.03 -8.47
N SER A 164 -29.88 -11.92 -8.78
CA SER A 164 -30.34 -12.16 -10.15
C SER A 164 -31.02 -10.95 -10.83
N ASP A 165 -31.47 -9.98 -10.04
CA ASP A 165 -32.09 -8.73 -10.47
C ASP A 165 -31.08 -7.57 -10.61
N THR A 166 -29.80 -7.81 -10.30
CA THR A 166 -28.75 -6.81 -10.42
C THR A 166 -28.29 -6.70 -11.88
N THR A 167 -28.15 -5.48 -12.36
CA THR A 167 -27.65 -5.20 -13.72
C THR A 167 -26.20 -4.73 -13.66
N GLN A 168 -25.39 -5.17 -14.63
CA GLN A 168 -24.01 -4.71 -14.74
C GLN A 168 -24.00 -3.21 -15.09
N PRO A 169 -23.27 -2.38 -14.33
CA PRO A 169 -23.08 -0.98 -14.68
C PRO A 169 -22.39 -0.84 -16.05
N SER A 170 -22.81 0.16 -16.81
CA SER A 170 -22.14 0.52 -18.06
C SER A 170 -20.71 1.00 -17.78
N GLU A 171 -19.76 0.76 -18.68
CA GLU A 171 -18.41 1.36 -18.62
C GLU A 171 -18.45 2.89 -18.53
N CYS A 172 -19.50 3.50 -19.07
CA CYS A 172 -19.75 4.95 -19.01
C CYS A 172 -20.73 5.38 -17.90
N ASP A 173 -20.95 4.54 -16.87
CA ASP A 173 -21.77 4.93 -15.73
C ASP A 173 -21.19 6.20 -15.08
N ALA A 174 -22.07 7.15 -14.76
CA ALA A 174 -21.68 8.45 -14.21
C ALA A 174 -20.93 8.32 -12.87
N CYS A 175 -21.14 7.23 -12.13
CA CYS A 175 -20.36 6.95 -10.95
C CYS A 175 -18.86 6.74 -11.26
N PHE A 176 -18.51 6.03 -12.34
CA PHE A 176 -17.11 5.85 -12.73
C PHE A 176 -16.47 7.17 -13.16
N VAL A 177 -17.20 7.96 -13.95
CA VAL A 177 -16.74 9.28 -14.39
C VAL A 177 -16.49 10.20 -13.20
N LYS A 178 -17.42 10.25 -12.24
CA LYS A 178 -17.29 11.08 -11.03
C LYS A 178 -16.17 10.61 -10.12
N SER A 179 -16.04 9.29 -9.91
CA SER A 179 -14.94 8.73 -9.11
C SER A 179 -13.59 9.08 -9.72
N LEU A 180 -13.43 8.86 -11.02
CA LEU A 180 -12.20 9.17 -11.74
C LEU A 180 -11.89 10.68 -11.73
N LYS A 181 -12.91 11.53 -11.82
CA LYS A 181 -12.75 12.98 -11.68
C LYS A 181 -12.25 13.38 -10.30
N LEU A 182 -12.87 12.83 -9.24
CA LEU A 182 -12.49 13.11 -7.86
C LEU A 182 -11.04 12.68 -7.61
N GLU A 183 -10.68 11.50 -8.11
CA GLU A 183 -9.34 10.94 -7.96
C GLU A 183 -8.30 11.73 -8.73
N ALA A 184 -8.50 11.96 -10.04
CA ALA A 184 -7.62 12.78 -10.86
C ALA A 184 -7.50 14.23 -10.37
N GLY A 185 -8.55 14.77 -9.74
CA GLY A 185 -8.55 16.13 -9.20
C GLY A 185 -7.80 16.23 -7.86
N SER A 186 -7.45 15.10 -7.27
CA SER A 186 -6.92 15.01 -5.92
C SER A 186 -5.40 14.82 -5.91
N PRO A 187 -4.68 15.37 -4.92
CA PRO A 187 -3.27 15.12 -4.72
C PRO A 187 -3.00 13.86 -3.88
N TYR A 188 -4.03 13.14 -3.43
CA TYR A 188 -3.90 11.95 -2.60
C TYR A 188 -3.85 10.67 -3.45
N PHE A 189 -3.15 9.65 -2.93
CA PHE A 189 -3.02 8.32 -3.54
C PHE A 189 -2.59 8.38 -5.02
N ASP A 190 -3.33 7.73 -5.92
CA ASP A 190 -3.01 7.64 -7.34
C ASP A 190 -3.44 8.88 -8.14
N GLY A 191 -4.06 9.89 -7.51
CA GLY A 191 -4.60 11.06 -8.17
C GLY A 191 -3.62 11.79 -9.10
N PRO A 192 -2.40 12.15 -8.66
CA PRO A 192 -1.39 12.76 -9.53
C PRO A 192 -1.01 11.90 -10.73
N VAL A 193 -0.93 10.58 -10.55
CA VAL A 193 -0.64 9.64 -11.64
C VAL A 193 -1.80 9.64 -12.63
N ILE A 194 -3.03 9.46 -12.16
CA ILE A 194 -4.25 9.43 -12.97
C ILE A 194 -4.40 10.73 -13.79
N ALA A 195 -4.15 11.89 -13.17
CA ALA A 195 -4.16 13.19 -13.84
C ALA A 195 -3.08 13.29 -14.92
N SER A 196 -1.84 12.89 -14.61
CA SER A 196 -0.72 12.93 -15.56
C SER A 196 -0.93 12.03 -16.78
N LEU A 197 -1.71 10.96 -16.62
CA LEU A 197 -2.07 10.02 -17.68
C LEU A 197 -3.32 10.44 -18.47
N SER A 198 -3.95 11.56 -18.10
CA SER A 198 -5.19 12.06 -18.73
C SER A 198 -6.31 11.02 -18.81
N LEU A 199 -6.41 10.13 -17.81
CA LEU A 199 -7.40 9.05 -17.81
C LEU A 199 -8.83 9.58 -17.74
N TYR A 200 -9.05 10.66 -16.98
CA TYR A 200 -10.36 11.30 -16.89
C TYR A 200 -10.79 11.94 -18.22
N GLU A 201 -9.88 12.64 -18.90
CA GLU A 201 -10.12 13.23 -20.22
C GLU A 201 -10.39 12.13 -21.28
N SER A 202 -9.64 11.03 -21.22
CA SER A 202 -9.85 9.86 -22.08
C SER A 202 -11.25 9.26 -21.86
N MET A 203 -11.62 9.01 -20.60
CA MET A 203 -12.93 8.46 -20.26
C MET A 203 -14.07 9.40 -20.70
N THR A 204 -14.00 10.69 -20.37
CA THR A 204 -15.04 11.66 -20.76
C THR A 204 -15.17 11.81 -22.27
N SER A 205 -14.07 11.75 -23.02
CA SER A 205 -14.09 11.71 -24.48
C SER A 205 -14.81 10.45 -25.00
N SER A 206 -14.41 9.26 -24.53
CA SER A 206 -15.01 7.99 -24.96
C SER A 206 -16.49 7.87 -24.62
N CYS A 207 -16.91 8.43 -23.47
CA CYS A 207 -18.27 8.41 -22.98
C CYS A 207 -19.10 9.62 -23.41
N SER A 208 -18.57 10.50 -24.29
CA SER A 208 -19.25 11.72 -24.75
C SER A 208 -19.73 12.64 -23.60
N VAL A 209 -19.02 12.66 -22.48
CA VAL A 209 -19.31 13.52 -21.34
C VAL A 209 -18.78 14.93 -21.62
N THR A 210 -19.64 15.94 -21.49
CA THR A 210 -19.30 17.34 -21.78
C THR A 210 -19.56 18.24 -20.57
N GLY A 211 -18.90 19.41 -20.52
CA GLY A 211 -19.13 20.42 -19.48
C GLY A 211 -18.57 20.10 -18.09
N GLN A 212 -17.68 19.12 -17.98
CA GLN A 212 -17.06 18.73 -16.70
C GLN A 212 -15.52 18.82 -16.79
N PRO A 213 -14.91 20.03 -16.82
CA PRO A 213 -13.46 20.14 -16.80
C PRO A 213 -12.86 19.57 -15.51
N LEU A 214 -11.66 19.03 -15.61
CA LEU A 214 -10.87 18.59 -14.45
C LEU A 214 -10.22 19.81 -13.79
N THR A 215 -10.32 19.88 -12.47
CA THR A 215 -9.55 20.82 -11.65
C THR A 215 -8.70 20.00 -10.70
N THR A 216 -7.38 20.13 -10.82
CA THR A 216 -6.43 19.46 -9.93
C THR A 216 -6.09 20.35 -8.75
N THR A 217 -6.04 19.74 -7.57
CA THR A 217 -5.49 20.37 -6.37
C THR A 217 -4.12 19.78 -6.08
N THR A 218 -3.23 20.59 -5.50
CA THR A 218 -1.90 20.14 -5.07
C THR A 218 -1.82 20.21 -3.55
N LEU A 219 -1.06 19.29 -2.97
CA LEU A 219 -0.60 19.45 -1.61
C LEU A 219 0.53 20.47 -1.60
N GLY A 220 0.52 21.36 -0.61
CA GLY A 220 1.69 22.14 -0.26
C GLY A 220 2.75 21.19 0.29
N PHE A 221 3.45 20.47 -0.58
CA PHE A 221 4.69 19.83 -0.19
C PHE A 221 5.66 20.95 0.15
N TYR A 222 6.20 20.94 1.37
CA TYR A 222 7.34 21.78 1.67
C TYR A 222 8.50 21.21 0.86
N THR A 223 8.84 21.87 -0.24
CA THR A 223 9.99 21.52 -1.08
C THR A 223 11.26 21.86 -0.31
N GLN A 224 11.59 21.12 0.75
CA GLN A 224 12.95 21.09 1.29
C GLN A 224 13.84 20.15 0.47
N CYS A 225 13.63 20.11 -0.84
CA CYS A 225 14.57 19.55 -1.80
C CYS A 225 15.03 20.60 -2.82
N ILE A 226 15.18 21.87 -2.42
CA ILE A 226 15.99 22.82 -3.18
C ILE A 226 16.95 23.53 -2.21
N LYS A 227 18.22 23.12 -2.30
CA LYS A 227 19.44 23.64 -1.64
C LYS A 227 19.73 23.22 -0.20
N SER A 228 19.65 21.93 0.13
CA SER A 228 20.81 21.38 0.83
C SER A 228 21.90 21.25 -0.23
N GLN A 229 23.08 21.82 0.00
CA GLN A 229 24.24 21.48 -0.83
C GLN A 229 24.29 19.95 -0.89
N GLU A 230 24.26 19.38 -2.10
CA GLU A 230 24.67 17.99 -2.27
C GLU A 230 26.00 17.86 -1.51
N PRO A 231 26.12 16.94 -0.54
CA PRO A 231 27.43 16.60 -0.05
C PRO A 231 28.24 16.23 -1.29
N THR A 232 29.41 16.83 -1.45
CA THR A 232 30.31 16.49 -2.55
C THR A 232 30.65 15.02 -2.37
N VAL A 233 29.90 14.15 -3.05
CA VAL A 233 30.09 12.71 -2.96
C VAL A 233 31.46 12.46 -3.56
N THR A 234 32.37 11.92 -2.74
CA THR A 234 33.64 11.46 -3.27
C THR A 234 33.31 10.38 -4.29
N PRO A 235 33.76 10.48 -5.56
CA PRO A 235 33.35 9.56 -6.60
C PRO A 235 33.64 8.13 -6.15
N THR A 236 32.56 7.37 -5.94
CA THR A 236 32.66 5.95 -5.64
C THR A 236 33.32 5.28 -6.84
N PRO A 237 34.38 4.49 -6.67
CA PRO A 237 34.97 3.74 -7.77
C PRO A 237 33.89 2.89 -8.43
N CYS A 238 33.81 2.93 -9.75
CA CYS A 238 32.85 2.11 -10.49
C CYS A 238 33.05 0.64 -10.13
N ALA A 239 32.02 0.01 -9.58
CA ALA A 239 32.05 -1.40 -9.20
C ALA A 239 31.96 -2.34 -10.43
N GLY A 240 31.41 -1.83 -11.53
CA GLY A 240 31.34 -2.52 -12.81
C GLY A 240 32.38 -2.04 -13.82
N THR A 241 31.99 -2.01 -15.10
CA THR A 241 32.85 -1.53 -16.19
C THR A 241 32.56 -0.07 -16.53
N THR A 242 33.60 0.68 -16.87
CA THR A 242 33.45 2.06 -17.32
C THR A 242 33.24 2.13 -18.84
N TYR A 243 32.32 2.98 -19.29
CA TYR A 243 32.06 3.25 -20.71
C TYR A 243 32.16 4.74 -21.01
N ALA A 244 33.00 5.11 -21.97
CA ALA A 244 33.15 6.51 -22.41
C ALA A 244 32.10 6.86 -23.47
N ILE A 245 31.30 7.88 -23.21
CA ILE A 245 30.22 8.33 -24.10
C ILE A 245 30.78 8.81 -25.44
N GLN A 246 30.23 8.30 -26.54
CA GLN A 246 30.59 8.68 -27.90
C GLN A 246 29.64 9.75 -28.47
N PRO A 247 30.05 10.54 -29.48
CA PRO A 247 29.28 11.68 -29.99
C PRO A 247 27.90 11.38 -30.59
N ALA A 248 27.56 10.12 -30.84
CA ALA A 248 26.27 9.67 -31.38
C ALA A 248 25.50 8.77 -30.41
N ASP A 249 26.02 8.59 -29.21
CA ASP A 249 25.39 7.75 -28.21
C ASP A 249 24.19 8.47 -27.59
N ASP A 250 23.20 7.66 -27.27
CA ASP A 250 22.13 7.96 -26.34
C ASP A 250 22.00 6.81 -25.34
N CYS A 251 21.16 6.97 -24.33
CA CYS A 251 20.96 5.93 -23.33
C CYS A 251 20.48 4.59 -23.95
N TYR A 252 19.73 4.61 -25.05
CA TYR A 252 19.10 3.42 -25.64
C TYR A 252 20.11 2.62 -26.48
N SER A 253 20.88 3.32 -27.30
CA SER A 253 21.97 2.77 -28.09
C SER A 253 23.08 2.23 -27.19
N ILE A 254 23.45 2.93 -26.10
CA ILE A 254 24.39 2.41 -25.11
C ILE A 254 23.81 1.17 -24.43
N SER A 255 22.57 1.24 -23.93
CA SER A 255 21.90 0.11 -23.27
C SER A 255 21.89 -1.15 -24.14
N THR A 256 21.62 -0.97 -25.43
CA THR A 256 21.63 -2.04 -26.43
C THR A 256 23.04 -2.57 -26.66
N ALA A 257 24.02 -1.69 -26.87
CA ALA A 257 25.39 -2.07 -27.23
C ALA A 257 26.15 -2.70 -26.06
N GLN A 258 25.91 -2.23 -24.84
CA GLN A 258 26.63 -2.65 -23.63
C GLN A 258 25.91 -3.74 -22.84
N GLY A 259 24.67 -4.10 -23.23
CA GLY A 259 23.89 -5.09 -22.51
C GLY A 259 23.59 -4.63 -21.09
N ILE A 260 22.80 -3.56 -20.98
CA ILE A 260 22.30 -3.06 -19.70
C ILE A 260 20.89 -2.54 -19.89
N GLY A 261 19.98 -2.82 -18.96
CA GLY A 261 18.62 -2.27 -19.02
C GLY A 261 18.68 -0.74 -18.94
N THR A 262 17.85 -0.02 -19.70
CA THR A 262 17.94 1.45 -19.75
C THR A 262 17.72 2.08 -18.37
N ALA A 263 16.80 1.54 -17.56
CA ALA A 263 16.60 2.01 -16.19
C ALA A 263 17.81 1.77 -15.29
N TRP A 264 18.53 0.65 -15.49
CA TRP A 264 19.76 0.34 -14.76
C TRP A 264 20.90 1.27 -15.16
N LEU A 265 21.07 1.56 -16.46
CA LEU A 265 22.07 2.52 -16.94
C LEU A 265 21.88 3.89 -16.27
N LEU A 266 20.64 4.36 -16.23
CA LEU A 266 20.32 5.65 -15.62
C LEU A 266 20.55 5.62 -14.10
N SER A 267 20.09 4.56 -13.43
CA SER A 267 20.26 4.40 -11.98
C SER A 267 21.70 4.24 -11.53
N ASP A 268 22.55 3.54 -12.30
CA ASP A 268 23.97 3.33 -11.98
C ASP A 268 24.79 4.62 -12.03
N ASN A 269 24.25 5.68 -12.65
CA ASN A 269 24.93 6.93 -12.95
C ASN A 269 24.17 8.17 -12.43
N ASP A 270 23.15 7.97 -11.59
CA ASP A 270 22.31 9.03 -11.03
C ASP A 270 21.70 9.96 -12.10
N LEU A 271 21.34 9.40 -13.26
CA LEU A 271 20.81 10.15 -14.39
C LEU A 271 19.27 10.24 -14.37
N PRO A 272 18.68 11.31 -14.94
CA PRO A 272 17.24 11.47 -15.00
C PRO A 272 16.54 10.35 -15.78
N ALA A 273 15.32 10.02 -15.36
CA ALA A 273 14.46 9.06 -16.05
C ALA A 273 14.17 9.50 -17.51
N TRP A 274 13.72 8.54 -18.34
CA TRP A 274 13.39 8.76 -19.76
C TRP A 274 14.55 9.31 -20.59
N CYS A 275 15.78 9.17 -20.07
CA CYS A 275 16.99 9.71 -20.67
C CYS A 275 16.92 11.22 -20.91
N ALA A 276 16.13 11.91 -20.08
CA ALA A 276 16.06 13.36 -20.10
C ALA A 276 17.45 13.92 -19.79
N GLU A 277 17.90 14.87 -20.61
CA GLU A 277 19.18 15.56 -20.42
C GLU A 277 20.39 14.61 -20.36
N PHE A 278 20.34 13.50 -21.09
CA PHE A 278 21.42 12.52 -21.10
C PHE A 278 22.76 13.17 -21.53
N PRO A 279 23.87 12.92 -20.80
CA PRO A 279 25.15 13.55 -21.07
C PRO A 279 25.70 13.18 -22.45
N THR A 280 26.36 14.14 -23.09
CA THR A 280 26.99 13.96 -24.42
C THR A 280 28.48 13.63 -24.35
N SER A 281 29.05 13.59 -23.15
CA SER A 281 30.45 13.28 -22.89
C SER A 281 30.65 12.87 -21.44
N GLY A 282 31.74 12.16 -21.16
CA GLY A 282 32.05 11.63 -19.83
C GLY A 282 32.08 10.11 -19.82
N ASP A 283 32.30 9.58 -18.62
CA ASP A 283 32.40 8.15 -18.36
C ASP A 283 31.20 7.68 -17.55
N LEU A 284 30.57 6.60 -17.98
CA LEU A 284 29.45 5.93 -17.31
C LEU A 284 29.95 4.68 -16.60
N CYS A 285 29.42 4.41 -15.41
CA CYS A 285 29.60 3.14 -14.72
C CYS A 285 28.47 2.17 -15.11
N LEU A 286 28.85 0.96 -15.53
CA LEU A 286 27.94 -0.11 -15.92
C LEU A 286 28.06 -1.27 -14.93
N THR A 287 27.27 -1.22 -13.86
CA THR A 287 27.30 -2.22 -12.79
C THR A 287 26.29 -3.33 -13.07
N ASN A 288 25.07 -2.96 -13.44
CA ASN A 288 23.94 -3.88 -13.57
C ASN A 288 23.75 -4.39 -15.00
N THR A 289 24.82 -4.87 -15.63
CA THR A 289 24.78 -5.43 -17.00
C THR A 289 24.00 -6.76 -17.05
N CYS A 290 23.35 -7.02 -18.18
CA CYS A 290 22.45 -8.14 -18.41
C CYS A 290 22.26 -8.38 -19.93
N ASN A 291 21.76 -9.56 -20.31
CA ASN A 291 21.18 -9.73 -21.64
C ASN A 291 19.92 -8.88 -21.73
N VAL A 292 19.77 -8.12 -22.81
CA VAL A 292 18.65 -7.20 -22.99
C VAL A 292 17.74 -7.57 -24.15
N VAL A 293 16.49 -7.13 -24.05
CA VAL A 293 15.52 -7.08 -25.16
C VAL A 293 15.00 -5.65 -25.30
N THR A 294 14.75 -5.22 -26.54
CA THR A 294 14.12 -3.92 -26.81
C THR A 294 12.62 -4.08 -26.87
N VAL A 295 11.91 -3.35 -26.01
CA VAL A 295 10.43 -3.35 -25.96
C VAL A 295 9.86 -2.82 -27.27
N GLN A 296 8.95 -3.57 -27.88
CA GLN A 296 8.15 -3.18 -29.05
C GLN A 296 6.75 -2.72 -28.63
N GLY A 297 6.04 -2.01 -29.52
CA GLY A 297 4.74 -1.41 -29.22
C GLY A 297 3.61 -2.40 -28.89
N ASP A 298 3.72 -3.66 -29.29
CA ASP A 298 2.75 -4.75 -29.03
C ASP A 298 3.26 -5.78 -28.01
N ASP A 299 4.40 -5.52 -27.37
CA ASP A 299 4.94 -6.42 -26.36
C ASP A 299 4.09 -6.43 -25.09
N THR A 300 4.03 -7.62 -24.50
CA THR A 300 3.51 -7.85 -23.15
C THR A 300 4.62 -8.47 -22.30
N CYS A 301 4.55 -8.35 -20.98
CA CYS A 301 5.50 -9.08 -20.11
C CYS A 301 5.51 -10.58 -20.41
N LYS A 302 4.33 -11.16 -20.67
CA LYS A 302 4.17 -12.56 -21.03
C LYS A 302 4.87 -12.92 -22.34
N SER A 303 4.75 -12.09 -23.39
CA SER A 303 5.45 -12.36 -24.67
C SER A 303 6.96 -12.25 -24.51
N ILE A 304 7.44 -11.21 -23.81
CA ILE A 304 8.86 -11.00 -23.54
C ILE A 304 9.44 -12.16 -22.72
N ALA A 305 8.82 -12.50 -21.59
CA ALA A 305 9.28 -13.58 -20.72
C ALA A 305 9.30 -14.93 -21.45
N LYS A 306 8.26 -15.21 -22.23
CA LYS A 306 8.20 -16.43 -23.05
C LYS A 306 9.31 -16.46 -24.11
N ALA A 307 9.54 -15.36 -24.83
CA ALA A 307 10.58 -15.29 -25.86
C ALA A 307 11.99 -15.44 -25.27
N ALA A 308 12.20 -14.91 -24.05
CA ALA A 308 13.43 -15.04 -23.30
C ALA A 308 13.59 -16.37 -22.55
N ASN A 309 12.57 -17.23 -22.54
CA ASN A 309 12.52 -18.48 -21.79
C ASN A 309 12.76 -18.28 -20.27
N ILE A 310 12.09 -17.26 -19.70
CA ILE A 310 12.08 -16.93 -18.27
C ILE A 310 10.65 -16.82 -17.76
N THR A 311 10.48 -16.76 -16.45
CA THR A 311 9.18 -16.46 -15.81
C THR A 311 8.91 -14.96 -15.80
N GLU A 312 7.64 -14.57 -15.77
CA GLU A 312 7.26 -13.14 -15.57
C GLU A 312 7.78 -12.63 -14.23
N ALA A 313 7.82 -13.47 -13.18
CA ALA A 313 8.42 -13.12 -11.89
C ALA A 313 9.91 -12.76 -12.01
N GLN A 314 10.68 -13.49 -12.83
CA GLN A 314 12.07 -13.14 -13.11
C GLN A 314 12.18 -11.83 -13.90
N LEU A 315 11.33 -11.64 -14.90
CA LEU A 315 11.29 -10.39 -15.66
C LEU A 315 11.02 -9.18 -14.76
N HIS A 316 10.03 -9.26 -13.86
CA HIS A 316 9.75 -8.21 -12.88
C HIS A 316 10.89 -8.01 -11.89
N ALA A 317 11.48 -9.09 -11.37
CA ALA A 317 12.58 -9.02 -10.42
C ALA A 317 13.81 -8.31 -11.01
N TRP A 318 14.08 -8.50 -12.30
CA TRP A 318 15.22 -7.90 -12.99
C TRP A 318 14.92 -6.52 -13.56
N ASN A 319 13.65 -6.12 -13.64
CA ASN A 319 13.22 -4.83 -14.16
C ASN A 319 12.16 -4.20 -13.23
N PRO A 320 12.57 -3.64 -12.08
CA PRO A 320 11.63 -3.04 -11.12
C PRO A 320 10.84 -1.85 -11.67
N ILE A 321 11.28 -1.28 -12.80
CA ILE A 321 10.55 -0.24 -13.52
C ILE A 321 9.24 -0.75 -14.15
N ILE A 322 9.08 -2.06 -14.35
CA ILE A 322 7.84 -2.65 -14.85
C ILE A 322 6.86 -2.76 -13.68
N ASN A 323 5.69 -2.14 -13.81
CA ASN A 323 4.66 -2.27 -12.78
C ASN A 323 4.13 -3.72 -12.73
N TYR A 324 3.57 -4.13 -11.59
CA TYR A 324 3.15 -5.53 -11.38
C TYR A 324 2.10 -6.02 -12.39
N GLY A 325 1.27 -5.11 -12.91
CA GLY A 325 0.25 -5.42 -13.92
C GLY A 325 0.72 -5.29 -15.38
N CYS A 326 2.00 -4.96 -15.63
CA CYS A 326 2.59 -4.71 -16.93
C CYS A 326 1.97 -3.59 -17.79
N TYR A 327 1.15 -2.71 -17.19
CA TYR A 327 0.41 -1.67 -17.93
C TYR A 327 1.29 -0.53 -18.44
N ASN A 328 2.50 -0.37 -17.90
CA ASN A 328 3.40 0.70 -18.34
C ASN A 328 4.30 0.29 -19.52
N LEU A 329 4.25 -0.96 -19.97
CA LEU A 329 5.15 -1.48 -21.01
C LEU A 329 4.93 -0.78 -22.37
N GLU A 330 3.70 -0.38 -22.69
CA GLU A 330 3.38 0.40 -23.90
C GLU A 330 4.15 1.73 -23.97
N LYS A 331 4.45 2.34 -22.81
CA LYS A 331 5.16 3.61 -22.68
C LYS A 331 6.67 3.43 -22.71
N MET A 332 7.13 2.18 -22.72
CA MET A 332 8.52 1.78 -22.69
C MET A 332 9.03 1.36 -24.07
N ASN A 333 8.26 1.60 -25.15
CA ASN A 333 8.65 1.29 -26.51
C ASN A 333 10.04 1.88 -26.85
N GLY A 334 10.96 1.02 -27.30
CA GLY A 334 12.35 1.37 -27.60
C GLY A 334 13.33 1.25 -26.43
N THR A 335 12.85 1.05 -25.20
CA THR A 335 13.71 0.84 -24.01
C THR A 335 14.25 -0.60 -23.95
N GLN A 336 15.38 -0.78 -23.26
CA GLN A 336 16.00 -2.08 -23.05
C GLN A 336 15.61 -2.63 -21.67
N LEU A 337 15.11 -3.86 -21.65
CA LEU A 337 14.81 -4.62 -20.43
C LEU A 337 15.79 -5.79 -20.28
N CYS A 338 16.19 -6.06 -19.05
CA CYS A 338 16.99 -7.23 -18.70
C CYS A 338 16.15 -8.52 -18.81
N VAL A 339 16.65 -9.49 -19.57
CA VAL A 339 16.11 -10.85 -19.68
C VAL A 339 17.08 -11.92 -19.15
N SER A 340 18.12 -11.47 -18.45
CA SER A 340 18.93 -12.27 -17.54
C SER A 340 19.11 -11.50 -16.23
N ALA A 341 19.57 -12.19 -15.18
CA ALA A 341 19.90 -11.54 -13.92
C ALA A 341 20.89 -10.39 -14.14
N PRO A 342 20.56 -9.16 -13.68
CA PRO A 342 21.44 -8.02 -13.81
C PRO A 342 22.55 -8.04 -12.75
N GLY A 343 23.69 -7.49 -13.14
CA GLY A 343 24.84 -7.33 -12.25
C GLY A 343 25.70 -8.57 -12.12
N MET A 344 26.54 -8.57 -11.08
CA MET A 344 27.46 -9.69 -10.86
C MET A 344 26.70 -10.90 -10.34
N ASN A 345 26.93 -12.06 -10.97
CA ASN A 345 26.50 -13.33 -10.43
C ASN A 345 27.01 -13.45 -9.00
N PHE A 346 26.12 -13.78 -8.06
CA PHE A 346 26.52 -14.14 -6.71
C PHE A 346 27.50 -15.31 -6.82
N VAL A 347 28.77 -15.04 -6.60
CA VAL A 347 29.76 -16.07 -6.34
C VAL A 347 29.69 -16.29 -4.84
N PRO A 348 29.20 -17.45 -4.38
CA PRO A 348 29.27 -17.77 -2.97
C PRO A 348 30.72 -17.54 -2.53
N PRO A 349 30.96 -16.82 -1.42
CA PRO A 349 32.31 -16.71 -0.90
C PRO A 349 32.89 -18.13 -0.83
N PRO A 350 34.16 -18.34 -1.23
CA PRO A 350 34.76 -19.65 -1.18
C PRO A 350 34.48 -20.21 0.21
N THR A 351 33.75 -21.31 0.25
CA THR A 351 33.46 -22.01 1.49
C THR A 351 34.81 -22.46 2.01
N THR A 352 35.44 -21.67 2.89
CA THR A 352 36.18 -22.28 3.97
C THR A 352 35.18 -23.21 4.61
N ASP A 353 35.48 -24.50 4.63
CA ASP A 353 34.75 -25.50 5.41
C ASP A 353 34.78 -25.04 6.88
N LEU A 354 33.88 -24.12 7.22
CA LEU A 354 33.50 -23.87 8.59
C LEU A 354 32.82 -25.16 9.00
N ALA A 355 33.49 -25.89 9.89
CA ALA A 355 32.91 -27.07 10.51
C ALA A 355 31.47 -26.72 10.92
N PRO A 356 30.46 -27.52 10.52
CA PRO A 356 29.10 -27.25 10.96
C PRO A 356 29.14 -27.18 12.49
N ILE A 357 28.67 -26.06 13.05
CA ILE A 357 28.40 -25.90 14.49
C ILE A 357 27.18 -26.75 14.87
N THR A 358 27.24 -28.02 14.52
CA THR A 358 26.27 -29.03 14.94
C THR A 358 26.47 -29.23 16.42
N PRO A 359 25.45 -28.98 17.25
CA PRO A 359 25.53 -29.23 18.68
C PRO A 359 25.86 -30.72 18.89
N THR A 360 26.99 -31.03 19.52
CA THR A 360 27.38 -32.42 19.85
C THR A 360 26.71 -32.91 21.13
N SER A 361 26.02 -32.02 21.86
CA SER A 361 25.31 -32.30 23.09
C SER A 361 23.97 -31.59 23.12
N ALA A 362 23.03 -32.12 23.89
CA ALA A 362 21.74 -31.48 24.11
C ALA A 362 21.90 -30.15 24.86
N ALA A 363 21.15 -29.14 24.43
CA ALA A 363 20.96 -27.92 25.19
C ALA A 363 20.08 -28.19 26.42
N PRO A 364 20.27 -27.44 27.53
CA PRO A 364 19.37 -27.51 28.68
C PRO A 364 17.91 -27.32 28.25
N VAL A 365 17.02 -28.15 28.76
CA VAL A 365 15.58 -28.11 28.44
C VAL A 365 14.95 -26.91 29.16
N PRO A 366 14.32 -25.95 28.44
CA PRO A 366 13.58 -24.85 29.04
C PRO A 366 12.41 -25.34 29.88
N THR A 367 12.01 -24.55 30.87
CA THR A 367 10.87 -24.88 31.75
C THR A 367 9.52 -24.87 31.00
N ASP A 368 9.47 -24.13 29.91
CA ASP A 368 8.37 -23.90 28.98
C ASP A 368 8.50 -24.75 27.70
N ALA A 369 9.34 -25.80 27.71
CA ALA A 369 9.52 -26.67 26.56
C ALA A 369 8.20 -27.36 26.15
N ALA A 370 7.92 -27.37 24.85
CA ALA A 370 6.78 -28.07 24.29
C ALA A 370 6.86 -29.58 24.62
N PRO A 371 5.74 -30.24 24.97
CA PRO A 371 5.71 -31.66 25.25
C PRO A 371 6.22 -32.50 24.08
N ASP A 372 6.80 -33.66 24.40
CA ASP A 372 7.30 -34.67 23.45
C ASP A 372 8.36 -34.18 22.45
N THR A 373 8.91 -32.98 22.64
CA THR A 373 10.03 -32.45 21.86
C THR A 373 11.26 -33.37 21.97
N LYS A 374 11.90 -33.65 20.84
CA LYS A 374 13.09 -34.52 20.75
C LYS A 374 14.30 -33.88 21.43
N THR A 375 15.36 -34.67 21.59
CA THR A 375 16.64 -34.18 22.09
C THR A 375 17.15 -33.03 21.23
N CYS A 376 17.24 -31.86 21.86
CA CYS A 376 17.43 -30.62 21.14
C CYS A 376 18.82 -30.01 21.37
N GLY A 377 19.46 -29.55 20.29
CA GLY A 377 20.71 -28.80 20.32
C GLY A 377 20.50 -27.28 20.45
N ARG A 378 19.31 -26.77 20.12
CA ARG A 378 18.92 -25.36 20.34
C ARG A 378 17.40 -25.20 20.48
N TRP A 379 16.99 -24.60 21.59
CA TRP A 379 15.61 -24.22 21.85
C TRP A 379 15.33 -22.79 21.39
N TYR A 380 14.08 -22.51 21.04
CA TYR A 380 13.59 -21.17 20.75
C TYR A 380 12.23 -20.94 21.41
N ASP A 381 12.16 -19.89 22.22
CA ASP A 381 10.94 -19.37 22.83
C ASP A 381 10.14 -18.57 21.79
N VAL A 382 8.99 -19.13 21.39
CA VAL A 382 8.15 -18.59 20.31
C VAL A 382 7.50 -17.29 20.73
N GLN A 383 7.68 -16.23 19.94
CA GLN A 383 7.12 -14.93 20.25
C GLN A 383 5.71 -14.75 19.67
N PRO A 384 4.85 -13.88 20.24
CA PRO A 384 3.57 -13.53 19.65
C PRO A 384 3.73 -13.04 18.19
N GLY A 385 3.04 -13.70 17.26
CA GLY A 385 3.14 -13.43 15.82
C GLY A 385 4.07 -14.34 15.03
N ASP A 386 4.85 -15.19 15.71
CA ASP A 386 5.63 -16.24 15.06
C ASP A 386 4.72 -17.34 14.47
N TYR A 387 5.14 -17.92 13.35
CA TYR A 387 4.52 -19.08 12.71
C TYR A 387 5.61 -19.98 12.10
N CYS A 388 5.33 -21.25 11.82
CA CYS A 388 6.38 -22.21 11.43
C CYS A 388 7.27 -21.74 10.27
N ASN A 389 6.69 -21.20 9.19
CA ASN A 389 7.48 -20.78 8.04
C ASN A 389 8.49 -19.68 8.41
N LEU A 390 8.13 -18.80 9.34
CA LEU A 390 9.05 -17.79 9.86
C LEU A 390 10.21 -18.45 10.63
N LEU A 391 9.93 -19.45 11.47
CA LEU A 391 10.94 -20.18 12.24
C LEU A 391 11.85 -21.03 11.35
N THR A 392 11.29 -21.75 10.38
CA THR A 392 12.06 -22.58 9.44
C THR A 392 13.06 -21.74 8.63
N LEU A 393 12.65 -20.54 8.22
CA LEU A 393 13.53 -19.57 7.55
C LEU A 393 14.56 -19.00 8.51
N LYS A 394 14.13 -18.54 9.69
CA LYS A 394 14.99 -17.92 10.71
C LYS A 394 16.12 -18.83 11.18
N PHE A 395 15.87 -20.13 11.27
CA PHE A 395 16.83 -21.12 11.76
C PHE A 395 17.40 -22.03 10.68
N GLY A 396 16.99 -21.87 9.41
CA GLY A 396 17.48 -22.68 8.30
C GLY A 396 17.16 -24.18 8.47
N ILE A 397 16.00 -24.51 9.05
CA ILE A 397 15.51 -25.88 9.27
C ILE A 397 14.32 -26.14 8.33
N SER A 398 14.23 -27.33 7.73
CA SER A 398 13.05 -27.67 6.92
C SER A 398 11.80 -27.82 7.81
N LEU A 399 10.60 -27.62 7.25
CA LEU A 399 9.36 -27.83 8.02
C LEU A 399 9.25 -29.27 8.52
N ASP A 400 9.65 -30.24 7.70
CA ASP A 400 9.65 -31.66 8.05
C ASP A 400 10.60 -31.96 9.21
N ASP A 401 11.83 -31.41 9.19
CA ASP A 401 12.77 -31.54 10.31
C ASP A 401 12.26 -30.83 11.57
N PHE A 402 11.61 -29.67 11.42
CA PHE A 402 11.03 -28.95 12.56
C PHE A 402 9.89 -29.75 13.21
N ILE A 403 8.99 -30.35 12.42
CA ILE A 403 7.94 -31.24 12.93
C ILE A 403 8.53 -32.52 13.53
N PHE A 404 9.56 -33.08 12.90
CA PHE A 404 10.26 -34.27 13.42
C PHE A 404 10.84 -34.01 14.81
N LEU A 405 11.47 -32.85 15.01
CA LEU A 405 12.01 -32.43 16.30
C LEU A 405 10.91 -32.07 17.31
N ASN A 406 9.73 -31.65 16.84
CA ASN A 406 8.61 -31.22 17.67
C ASN A 406 7.30 -31.94 17.30
N PRO A 407 7.14 -33.23 17.69
CA PRO A 407 6.03 -34.07 17.24
C PRO A 407 4.62 -33.58 17.61
N THR A 408 4.52 -32.64 18.55
CA THR A 408 3.26 -32.00 18.92
C THR A 408 2.80 -30.98 17.89
N ILE A 409 3.69 -30.49 17.02
CA ILE A 409 3.33 -29.64 15.88
C ILE A 409 2.68 -30.50 14.80
N ASN A 410 1.51 -30.06 14.33
CA ASN A 410 0.79 -30.75 13.27
C ASN A 410 1.40 -30.44 11.89
N THR A 411 1.04 -31.26 10.89
CA THR A 411 1.59 -31.15 9.51
C THR A 411 1.33 -29.79 8.84
N ASN A 412 0.27 -29.09 9.25
CA ASN A 412 -0.07 -27.77 8.71
C ASN A 412 0.51 -26.62 9.56
N CYS A 413 1.24 -26.94 10.63
CA CYS A 413 1.70 -26.04 11.67
C CYS A 413 0.70 -24.95 12.09
N THR A 414 -0.54 -25.37 12.36
CA THR A 414 -1.60 -24.45 12.84
C THR A 414 -1.67 -24.37 14.36
N ASN A 415 -0.79 -25.07 15.06
CA ASN A 415 -0.82 -25.22 16.52
C ASN A 415 0.50 -24.85 17.20
N LEU A 416 1.31 -24.00 16.56
CA LEU A 416 2.44 -23.35 17.21
C LEU A 416 1.90 -22.39 18.28
N LEU A 417 2.44 -22.47 19.50
CA LEU A 417 2.01 -21.66 20.63
C LEU A 417 3.09 -20.63 20.95
N ALA A 418 2.69 -19.38 21.14
CA ALA A 418 3.55 -18.34 21.70
C ALA A 418 3.88 -18.65 23.17
N ASP A 419 5.02 -18.12 23.63
CA ASP A 419 5.58 -18.31 24.97
C ASP A 419 5.84 -19.79 25.33
N VAL A 420 6.08 -20.61 24.31
CA VAL A 420 6.43 -22.04 24.42
C VAL A 420 7.71 -22.28 23.64
N SER A 421 8.67 -22.98 24.26
CA SER A 421 9.94 -23.30 23.65
C SER A 421 9.88 -24.56 22.78
N TYR A 422 10.25 -24.42 21.50
CA TYR A 422 10.36 -25.53 20.54
C TYR A 422 11.82 -25.76 20.12
N CYS A 423 12.11 -26.99 19.71
CA CYS A 423 13.42 -27.34 19.20
C CYS A 423 13.63 -26.84 17.77
N VAL A 424 14.64 -26.00 17.55
CA VAL A 424 14.95 -25.44 16.23
C VAL A 424 16.27 -25.95 15.66
N GLN A 425 16.97 -26.82 16.40
CA GLN A 425 18.21 -27.45 15.94
C GLN A 425 18.41 -28.80 16.64
N ALA A 426 18.64 -29.87 15.87
CA ALA A 426 18.93 -31.21 16.39
C ALA A 426 20.32 -31.29 17.07
N VAL A 427 20.54 -32.35 17.85
CA VAL A 427 21.88 -32.76 18.29
C VAL A 427 22.49 -33.70 17.24
N GLY A 428 23.68 -33.36 16.73
CA GLY A 428 24.34 -34.09 15.63
C GLY A 428 23.73 -33.82 14.24
N ASP A 429 24.31 -34.43 13.20
CA ASP A 429 23.85 -34.25 11.82
C ASP A 429 22.48 -34.90 11.60
N SER A 430 21.47 -34.09 11.29
CA SER A 430 20.09 -34.51 11.00
C SER A 430 19.98 -35.52 9.84
N LYS A 431 20.99 -35.60 8.96
CA LYS A 431 21.02 -36.54 7.83
C LYS A 431 21.14 -38.02 8.24
N GLN A 432 21.47 -38.34 9.48
CA GLN A 432 21.51 -39.73 9.96
C GLN A 432 20.21 -40.19 10.65
N GLN A 433 19.31 -39.28 11.03
CA GLN A 433 18.10 -39.64 11.77
C GLN A 433 16.90 -40.00 10.88
N HIS A 434 17.00 -39.75 9.56
CA HIS A 434 15.98 -40.10 8.56
C HIS A 434 16.23 -41.43 7.83
N SER A 435 17.26 -42.22 8.17
CA SER A 435 17.42 -43.55 7.57
C SER A 435 16.51 -44.57 8.26
N PRO A 436 15.57 -45.24 7.54
CA PRO A 436 14.95 -46.46 8.06
C PRO A 436 16.05 -47.50 8.25
N ALA A 437 15.99 -48.22 9.36
CA ALA A 437 16.96 -49.24 9.75
C ALA A 437 17.40 -50.12 8.55
N HIS A 438 18.66 -50.01 8.14
CA HIS A 438 19.28 -51.07 7.35
C HIS A 438 19.36 -52.30 8.25
N SER A 439 18.41 -53.22 8.05
CA SER A 439 18.50 -54.60 8.51
C SER A 439 19.76 -55.21 7.93
N ASN A 440 20.77 -55.37 8.79
CA ASN A 440 21.88 -56.28 8.56
C ASN A 440 21.31 -57.71 8.46
N THR A 441 21.23 -58.22 7.24
CA THR A 441 21.18 -59.67 6.98
C THR A 441 22.20 -60.01 5.92
N ARG A 442 23.37 -60.34 6.47
CA ARG A 442 24.41 -61.30 6.06
C ARG A 442 24.47 -61.77 4.61
#